data_AF-B5WA59-F1
#
_entry.id   AF-B5WA59-F1
#
_cell.length_a   1.000
_cell.length_b   1.000
_cell.length_c   1.000
_cell.angle_alpha   90.00
_cell.angle_beta   90.00
_cell.angle_gamma   90.00
#
_symmetry.space_group_name_H-M   'P 1'
#
loop_
_entity.id
_entity.type
_entity.pdbx_description
1 polymer ?
#
loop_
_entity_poly.entity_id
_entity_poly.type
_entity_poly.pdbx_seq_one_letter_code
_entity_poly.pdbx_strand_id
1 'polypeptide(L)'
;MAIARRILPEEITVQIPPNLVMEPEILLKCLEAGARDLGGIGPQDVVNPDYPHINPETLSQIINRKGWQLQRRLPIYPQYDSWLSPRLQRSVNSWRKKLQFPQRL
;
A
#
# COMPACT_ATOMS: atom_id res chain seq x y z
N MET A 1 5.69 8.35 11.92
CA MET A 1 6.05 6.98 11.49
C MET A 1 7.19 6.37 12.30
N ALA A 2 8.32 7.07 12.49
CA ALA A 2 9.49 6.51 13.19
C ALA A 2 9.22 5.92 14.59
N ILE A 3 8.43 6.61 15.43
CA ILE A 3 8.05 6.11 16.76
C ILE A 3 7.22 4.84 16.66
N ALA A 4 6.19 4.83 15.79
CA ALA A 4 5.36 3.64 15.56
C ALA A 4 6.22 2.47 15.06
N ARG A 5 7.15 2.71 14.14
CA ARG A 5 8.04 1.67 13.64
C ARG A 5 8.97 1.12 14.72
N ARG A 6 9.39 1.94 15.69
CA ARG A 6 10.21 1.53 16.83
C ARG A 6 9.42 0.71 17.87
N ILE A 7 8.13 1.00 18.07
CA ILE A 7 7.32 0.38 19.13
C ILE A 7 6.59 -0.87 18.65
N LEU A 8 6.10 -0.87 17.42
CA LEU A 8 5.32 -1.98 16.87
C LEU A 8 6.22 -3.16 16.48
N PRO A 9 5.75 -4.42 16.62
CA PRO A 9 6.43 -5.60 16.09
C PRO A 9 6.73 -5.45 14.60
N GLU A 10 7.86 -5.98 14.15
CA GLU A 10 8.36 -5.81 12.77
C GLU A 10 7.33 -6.26 11.72
N GLU A 11 6.54 -7.29 12.04
CA GLU A 11 5.52 -7.88 11.19
C GLU A 11 4.30 -6.97 10.96
N ILE A 12 4.13 -5.92 11.77
CA ILE A 12 3.05 -4.95 11.63
C ILE A 12 3.46 -3.90 10.61
N THR A 13 2.83 -3.94 9.44
CA THR A 13 3.00 -2.92 8.40
C THR A 13 2.33 -1.61 8.81
N VAL A 14 3.09 -0.51 8.77
CA VAL A 14 2.55 0.84 8.99
C VAL A 14 2.02 1.39 7.66
N GLN A 15 0.73 1.74 7.65
CA GLN A 15 0.05 2.32 6.49
C GLN A 15 0.02 3.85 6.55
N ILE A 16 0.10 4.50 5.39
CA ILE A 16 -0.13 5.94 5.22
C ILE A 16 -1.08 6.16 4.02
N PRO A 17 -2.24 6.81 4.21
CA PRO A 17 -3.11 7.22 3.09
C PRO A 17 -2.54 8.46 2.39
N PRO A 18 -2.11 8.38 1.11
CA PRO A 18 -1.50 9.51 0.41
C PRO A 18 -2.43 10.72 0.26
N ASN A 19 -3.74 10.50 0.15
CA ASN A 19 -4.73 11.59 0.02
C ASN A 19 -4.83 12.48 1.26
N LEU A 20 -4.39 12.02 2.43
CA LEU A 20 -4.36 12.82 3.66
C LEU A 20 -3.00 13.52 3.87
N VAL A 21 -2.05 13.35 2.94
CA VAL A 21 -0.73 13.99 2.99
C VAL A 21 -0.62 14.97 1.82
N MET A 22 -0.82 16.25 2.10
CA MET A 22 -0.92 17.29 1.07
C MET A 22 0.41 17.58 0.35
N GLU A 23 1.55 17.33 1.01
CA GLU A 23 2.89 17.59 0.46
C GLU A 23 3.62 16.29 0.11
N PRO A 24 4.04 16.09 -1.15
CA PRO A 24 4.77 14.89 -1.59
C PRO A 24 6.03 14.60 -0.75
N GLU A 25 6.72 15.64 -0.31
CA GLU A 25 7.94 15.58 0.49
C GLU A 25 7.66 15.00 1.89
N ILE A 26 6.48 15.26 2.46
CA ILE A 26 6.04 14.65 3.72
C ILE A 26 5.75 13.17 3.49
N LEU A 27 5.11 12.80 2.38
CA LEU A 27 4.86 11.40 2.03
C LEU A 27 6.18 10.62 1.91
N LEU A 28 7.17 11.19 1.23
CA LEU A 28 8.51 10.60 1.10
C LEU A 28 9.19 10.42 2.46
N LYS A 29 9.12 11.42 3.34
CA LYS A 29 9.63 11.31 4.72
C LYS A 29 8.91 10.22 5.52
N CYS A 30 7.60 10.03 5.33
CA CYS A 30 6.86 8.94 5.96
C CYS A 30 7.34 7.56 5.51
N LEU A 31 7.65 7.40 4.22
CA LEU A 31 8.26 6.18 3.69
C LEU A 31 9.66 5.96 4.28
N GLU A 32 10.53 6.97 4.29
CA GLU A 32 11.85 6.88 4.91
C GLU A 32 11.74 6.49 6.41
N ALA A 33 10.74 7.02 7.11
CA ALA A 33 10.47 6.75 8.51
C ALA A 33 9.72 5.42 8.79
N GLY A 34 9.52 4.56 7.80
CA GLY A 34 9.08 3.17 7.98
C GLY A 34 7.65 2.85 7.55
N ALA A 35 6.90 3.79 6.95
CA ALA A 35 5.64 3.44 6.30
C ALA A 35 5.90 2.58 5.05
N ARG A 36 5.12 1.52 4.87
CA ARG A 36 5.34 0.53 3.78
C ARG A 36 4.07 0.15 3.03
N ASP A 37 2.92 0.69 3.44
CA ASP A 37 1.65 0.46 2.75
C ASP A 37 0.96 1.79 2.47
N LEU A 38 0.51 1.96 1.23
CA LEU A 38 -0.16 3.17 0.75
C LEU A 38 -1.65 2.88 0.64
N GLY A 39 -2.40 3.19 1.71
CA GLY A 39 -3.85 2.99 1.76
C GLY A 39 -4.59 4.04 0.92
N GLY A 40 -5.91 3.90 0.75
CA GLY A 40 -6.71 4.94 0.09
C GLY A 40 -6.29 5.21 -1.36
N ILE A 41 -6.12 4.16 -2.16
CA ILE A 41 -5.85 4.26 -3.59
C ILE A 41 -6.99 3.53 -4.32
N GLY A 42 -7.75 4.27 -5.11
CA GLY A 42 -8.90 3.74 -5.84
C GLY A 42 -9.64 4.84 -6.59
N PRO A 43 -10.66 4.49 -7.39
CA PRO A 43 -11.37 5.45 -8.23
C PRO A 43 -12.15 6.50 -7.44
N GLN A 44 -12.64 6.16 -6.25
CA GLN A 44 -13.38 7.06 -5.36
C GLN A 44 -13.11 6.70 -3.90
N ASP A 45 -12.95 7.72 -3.06
CA ASP A 45 -13.01 7.57 -1.61
C ASP A 45 -14.49 7.68 -1.17
N VAL A 46 -15.09 6.57 -0.78
CA VAL A 46 -16.48 6.53 -0.26
C VAL A 46 -16.55 6.80 1.24
N VAL A 47 -15.41 6.78 1.93
CA VAL A 47 -15.31 7.02 3.37
C VAL A 47 -15.06 8.50 3.64
N ASN A 48 -14.19 9.13 2.86
CA ASN A 48 -13.85 10.54 3.00
C ASN A 48 -13.90 11.29 1.65
N PRO A 49 -15.10 11.70 1.19
CA PRO A 49 -15.29 12.31 -0.12
C PRO A 49 -14.54 13.63 -0.33
N ASP A 50 -14.20 14.33 0.76
CA ASP A 50 -13.51 15.63 0.72
C ASP A 50 -12.01 15.50 0.39
N TYR A 51 -11.46 14.28 0.43
CA TYR A 51 -10.04 14.00 0.20
C TYR A 51 -9.87 12.99 -0.95
N PRO A 52 -9.91 13.46 -2.21
CA PRO A 52 -9.87 12.57 -3.37
C PRO A 52 -8.56 11.77 -3.40
N HIS A 53 -8.65 10.51 -3.81
CA HIS A 53 -7.48 9.66 -3.97
C HIS A 53 -6.53 10.21 -5.04
N ILE A 54 -5.23 10.08 -4.79
CA ILE A 54 -4.21 10.42 -5.76
C ILE A 54 -4.19 9.36 -6.85
N ASN A 55 -4.12 9.80 -8.11
CA ASN A 55 -3.97 8.91 -9.25
C ASN A 55 -2.70 8.01 -9.09
N PRO A 56 -2.78 6.68 -9.32
CA PRO A 56 -1.66 5.76 -9.11
C PRO A 56 -0.39 6.09 -9.91
N GLU A 57 -0.53 6.54 -11.15
CA GLU A 57 0.61 6.93 -12.00
C GLU A 57 1.34 8.15 -11.41
N THR A 58 0.59 9.13 -10.92
CA THR A 58 1.12 10.32 -10.23
C THR A 58 1.83 9.93 -8.94
N LEU A 59 1.22 9.07 -8.14
CA LEU A 59 1.82 8.55 -6.91
C LEU A 59 3.13 7.78 -7.19
N SER A 60 3.13 6.94 -8.23
CA SER A 60 4.32 6.22 -8.69
C SER A 60 5.44 7.19 -9.05
N GLN A 61 5.14 8.23 -9.83
CA GLN A 61 6.13 9.27 -10.20
C GLN A 61 6.71 9.98 -8.96
N ILE A 62 5.90 10.29 -7.95
CA ILE A 62 6.35 10.93 -6.71
C ILE A 62 7.35 10.04 -5.98
N ILE A 63 6.97 8.79 -5.70
CA ILE A 63 7.78 7.91 -4.86
C ILE A 63 9.03 7.38 -5.58
N ASN A 64 8.97 7.23 -6.91
CA ASN A 64 10.10 6.84 -7.75
C ASN A 64 11.26 7.86 -7.68
N ARG A 65 11.00 9.14 -7.35
CA ARG A 65 12.06 10.16 -7.15
C ARG A 65 13.07 9.77 -6.06
N LYS A 66 12.68 8.90 -5.14
CA LYS A 66 13.52 8.36 -4.06
C LYS A 66 13.82 6.87 -4.24
N GLY A 67 13.59 6.31 -5.43
CA GLY A 67 13.87 4.91 -5.75
C GLY A 67 12.86 3.90 -5.20
N TRP A 68 11.75 4.35 -4.61
CA TRP A 68 10.65 3.46 -4.22
C TRP A 68 9.87 3.00 -5.43
N GLN A 69 9.17 1.86 -5.33
CA GLN A 69 8.31 1.34 -6.39
C GLN A 69 6.90 1.11 -5.85
N LEU A 70 5.88 1.55 -6.61
CA LEU A 70 4.49 1.31 -6.24
C LEU A 70 4.11 -0.12 -6.62
N GLN A 71 3.74 -0.94 -5.62
CA GLN A 71 3.32 -2.32 -5.83
C GLN A 71 1.88 -2.53 -5.38
N ARG A 72 1.08 -3.16 -6.24
CA ARG A 72 -0.29 -3.56 -5.90
C ARG A 72 -0.26 -4.78 -4.99
N ARG A 73 -1.07 -4.78 -3.93
CA ARG A 73 -1.27 -5.93 -3.05
C ARG A 73 -2.75 -6.29 -2.93
N LEU A 74 -3.00 -7.53 -2.50
CA LEU A 74 -4.33 -7.92 -2.05
C LEU A 74 -4.62 -7.33 -0.66
N PRO A 75 -5.91 -7.24 -0.24
CA PRO A 75 -6.27 -6.72 1.07
C PRO A 75 -5.61 -7.44 2.25
N ILE A 76 -5.24 -8.72 2.07
CA ILE A 76 -4.53 -9.52 3.06
C ILE A 76 -3.01 -9.53 2.85
N TYR A 77 -2.25 -9.39 3.94
CA TYR A 77 -0.80 -9.52 3.93
C TYR A 77 -0.37 -11.01 3.85
N PRO A 78 0.72 -11.34 3.13
CA PRO A 78 1.16 -12.72 2.91
C PRO A 78 1.30 -13.57 4.18
N GLN A 79 1.78 -12.97 5.27
CA GLN A 79 1.98 -13.68 6.54
C GLN A 79 0.67 -14.20 7.18
N TYR A 80 -0.48 -13.66 6.76
CA TYR A 80 -1.80 -14.05 7.28
C TYR A 80 -2.57 -14.96 6.33
N ASP A 81 -1.98 -15.39 5.21
CA ASP A 81 -2.67 -16.24 4.23
C ASP A 81 -3.18 -17.55 4.86
N SER A 82 -2.46 -18.09 5.86
CA SER A 82 -2.86 -19.31 6.59
C SER A 82 -4.13 -19.14 7.43
N TRP A 83 -4.53 -17.90 7.76
CA TRP A 83 -5.73 -17.61 8.53
C TRP A 83 -7.01 -17.69 7.68
N LEU A 84 -6.86 -17.69 6.37
CA LEU A 84 -7.99 -17.77 5.44
C LEU A 84 -8.56 -19.19 5.40
N SER A 85 -9.87 -19.30 5.11
CA SER A 85 -10.47 -20.59 4.80
C SER A 85 -9.83 -21.22 3.55
N PRO A 86 -9.83 -22.56 3.40
CA PRO A 86 -9.24 -23.23 2.24
C PRO A 86 -9.77 -22.71 0.90
N ARG A 87 -11.04 -22.28 0.85
CA ARG A 87 -11.64 -21.66 -0.34
C ARG A 87 -10.98 -20.32 -0.68
N LEU A 88 -10.77 -19.46 0.32
CA LEU A 88 -10.16 -18.15 0.12
C LEU A 88 -8.67 -18.25 -0.18
N GLN A 89 -7.94 -19.19 0.45
CA GLN A 89 -6.53 -19.45 0.14
C GLN A 89 -6.31 -19.74 -1.35
N ARG A 90 -7.18 -20.57 -1.96
CA ARG A 90 -7.12 -20.85 -3.41
C ARG A 90 -7.26 -19.58 -4.25
N SER A 91 -8.25 -18.73 -3.93
CA SER A 91 -8.48 -17.47 -4.64
C SER A 91 -7.32 -16.50 -4.48
N VAL A 92 -6.82 -16.31 -3.26
CA VAL A 92 -5.69 -15.42 -2.95
C VAL A 92 -4.43 -15.88 -3.68
N ASN A 93 -4.11 -17.17 -3.64
CA ASN A 93 -2.95 -17.72 -4.34
C ASN A 93 -3.03 -17.52 -5.87
N SER A 94 -4.22 -17.67 -6.45
CA SER A 94 -4.42 -17.38 -7.88
C SER A 94 -4.15 -15.91 -8.21
N TRP A 95 -4.66 -14.98 -7.40
CA TRP A 95 -4.44 -13.55 -7.61
C TRP A 95 -3.00 -13.09 -7.34
N ARG A 96 -2.33 -13.64 -6.33
CA ARG A 96 -0.90 -13.32 -6.08
C ARG A 96 -0.03 -13.68 -7.29
N LYS A 97 -0.28 -14.84 -7.92
CA LYS A 97 0.42 -15.22 -9.17
C LYS A 97 0.19 -14.19 -10.28
N LYS A 98 -1.05 -13.70 -10.45
CA LYS A 98 -1.35 -12.65 -11.44
C LYS A 98 -0.66 -11.32 -11.14
N LEU A 99 -0.48 -10.97 -9.85
CA LEU A 99 0.20 -9.74 -9.44
C LEU A 99 1.73 -9.82 -9.57
N GLN A 100 2.33 -11.00 -9.42
CA GLN A 100 3.77 -11.23 -9.62
C GLN A 100 4.19 -11.16 -11.10
N PHE A 101 3.27 -11.49 -12.01
CA PHE A 101 3.47 -11.41 -13.45
C PHE A 101 2.47 -10.43 -14.07
N PRO A 102 2.64 -9.11 -13.85
CA PRO A 102 1.76 -8.14 -14.47
C PRO A 102 1.91 -8.28 -15.99
N GLN A 103 0.82 -8.67 -16.68
CA GLN A 103 0.73 -8.47 -18.12
C GLN A 103 1.01 -6.99 -18.36
N ARG A 104 2.00 -6.68 -19.20
CA ARG A 104 2.28 -5.30 -19.62
C ARG A 104 0.95 -4.74 -20.15
N LEU A 105 0.47 -3.66 -19.51
CA LEU A 105 -0.54 -2.80 -20.10
C LEU A 105 0.07 -2.09 -21.31
#